data_AF-M6W552-F1
#
_entry.id   AF-M6W552-F1
#
_cell.length_a   1.000
_cell.length_b   1.000
_cell.length_c   1.000
_cell.angle_alpha   90.00
_cell.angle_beta   90.00
_cell.angle_gamma   90.00
#
_symmetry.space_group_name_H-M   'P 1'
#
loop_
_entity.id
_entity.type
_entity.pdbx_description
1 polymer ?
#
loop_
_entity_poly.entity_id
_entity_poly.type
_entity_poly.pdbx_seq_one_letter_code
_entity_poly.pdbx_strand_id
1 'polypeptide(L)'
;MAVFNPTKTRTWSKNTPADGDLIDDEIDRLYENDQYSKDRIDATDTNILNLLIPLGSIIEDNLNIAPTSIFKEANAQSISRTTFSILWNLVHKTVAGIVPATDRITVNVHGFTEGQLVKFAFTGGGITALVNYYVRNPTTNDFQISLTATGSILDLTSSQTGDIITNVEYGFGDGSDYV
;
A
#
# COMPACT_ATOMS: atom_id res chain seq x y z
N MET A 1 15.98 13.31 42.53
CA MET A 1 17.39 13.72 42.51
C MET A 1 17.98 13.21 41.21
N ALA A 2 18.40 14.09 40.30
CA ALA A 2 18.95 13.64 39.02
C ALA A 2 20.25 12.85 39.28
N VAL A 3 20.35 11.64 38.73
CA VAL A 3 21.56 10.82 38.82
C VAL A 3 22.53 11.32 37.77
N PHE A 4 23.55 12.07 38.20
CA PHE A 4 24.62 12.52 37.31
C PHE A 4 25.37 11.31 36.76
N ASN A 5 25.62 11.29 35.45
CA ASN A 5 26.48 10.28 34.84
C ASN A 5 27.91 10.45 35.37
N PRO A 6 28.45 9.50 36.16
CA PRO A 6 29.74 9.64 36.81
C PRO A 6 30.93 9.61 35.84
N THR A 7 30.70 9.32 34.55
CA THR A 7 31.74 9.34 33.50
C THR A 7 31.93 10.70 32.83
N LYS A 8 31.04 11.68 33.06
CA LYS A 8 31.24 13.05 32.58
C LYS A 8 32.01 13.87 33.62
N THR A 9 33.33 13.72 33.63
CA THR A 9 34.26 14.37 34.57
C THR A 9 35.03 15.52 33.90
N ARG A 10 34.41 16.68 33.67
CA ARG A 10 35.19 17.91 33.39
C ARG A 10 35.05 18.86 34.58
N THR A 11 36.16 19.09 35.26
CA THR A 11 36.24 19.92 36.47
C THR A 11 36.94 21.22 36.10
N TRP A 12 36.21 22.34 36.06
CA TRP A 12 36.82 23.66 35.91
C TRP A 12 37.45 24.07 37.24
N SER A 13 38.74 24.46 37.23
CA SER A 13 39.45 24.89 38.43
C SER A 13 40.23 26.18 38.16
N LYS A 14 40.72 26.85 39.21
CA LYS A 14 41.58 28.03 39.08
C LYS A 14 42.92 27.77 38.36
N ASN A 15 43.23 26.50 38.09
CA ASN A 15 44.43 26.03 37.39
C ASN A 15 44.15 25.66 35.93
N THR A 16 42.90 25.79 35.47
CA THR A 16 42.51 25.59 34.07
C THR A 16 43.19 26.65 33.19
N PRO A 17 43.91 26.27 32.12
CA PRO A 17 44.50 27.21 31.17
C PRO A 17 43.45 28.17 30.60
N ALA A 18 43.85 29.42 30.38
CA ALA A 18 43.00 30.45 29.75
C ALA A 18 43.17 30.49 28.22
N ASP A 19 43.52 29.36 27.62
CA ASP A 19 43.75 29.19 26.18
C ASP A 19 42.45 29.05 25.37
N GLY A 20 41.34 28.70 26.03
CA GLY A 20 40.01 28.58 25.40
C GLY A 20 39.69 27.16 24.92
N ASP A 21 40.70 26.30 24.77
CA ASP A 21 40.58 24.94 24.23
C ASP A 21 39.55 24.08 24.98
N LEU A 22 39.45 24.24 26.30
CA LEU A 22 38.48 23.46 27.09
C LEU A 22 37.03 23.95 26.93
N ILE A 23 36.84 25.23 26.55
CA ILE A 23 35.53 25.80 26.23
C ILE A 23 35.11 25.33 24.83
N ASP A 24 36.04 25.35 23.87
CA ASP A 24 35.81 24.86 22.51
C ASP A 24 35.43 23.38 22.51
N ASP A 25 36.17 22.54 23.25
CA ASP A 25 35.83 21.12 23.48
C ASP A 25 34.44 20.91 24.11
N GLU A 26 33.98 21.85 24.93
CA GLU A 26 32.67 21.75 25.55
C GLU A 26 31.57 22.15 24.58
N ILE A 27 31.78 23.22 23.82
CA ILE A 27 30.88 23.67 22.76
C ILE A 27 30.73 22.59 21.70
N ASP A 28 31.81 21.96 21.24
CA ASP A 28 31.77 20.89 20.24
C ASP A 28 30.98 19.68 20.74
N ARG A 29 31.18 19.26 22.00
CA ARG A 29 30.41 18.15 22.59
C ARG A 29 28.93 18.49 22.78
N LEU A 30 28.61 19.73 23.11
CA LEU A 30 27.21 20.19 23.20
C LEU A 30 26.58 20.21 21.80
N TYR A 31 27.31 20.72 20.81
CA TYR A 31 26.87 20.74 19.42
C TYR A 31 26.63 19.33 18.86
N GLU A 32 27.53 18.38 19.11
CA GLU A 32 27.35 16.97 18.74
C GLU A 32 26.11 16.35 19.40
N ASN A 33 25.88 16.65 20.68
CA ASN A 33 24.71 16.16 21.41
C ASN A 33 23.40 16.76 20.86
N ASP A 34 23.42 18.03 20.49
CA ASP A 34 22.27 18.72 19.90
C ASP A 34 21.99 18.20 18.48
N GLN A 35 23.03 17.96 17.68
CA GLN A 35 22.91 17.33 16.36
C GLN A 35 22.34 15.92 16.46
N TYR A 36 22.84 15.09 17.38
CA TYR A 36 22.29 13.76 17.62
C TYR A 36 20.80 13.81 18.02
N SER A 37 20.43 14.79 18.85
CA SER A 37 19.04 14.97 19.28
C SER A 37 18.15 15.40 18.10
N LYS A 38 18.65 16.30 17.24
CA LYS A 38 17.98 16.72 16.02
C LYS A 38 17.79 15.55 15.05
N ASP A 39 18.82 14.75 14.80
CA ASP A 39 18.75 13.61 13.88
C ASP A 39 17.71 12.58 14.34
N ARG A 40 17.60 12.37 15.66
CA ARG A 40 16.56 11.49 16.24
C ARG A 40 15.15 12.05 16.10
N ILE A 41 14.98 13.36 16.25
CA ILE A 41 13.70 14.03 16.03
C ILE A 41 13.33 13.94 14.55
N ASP A 42 14.25 14.27 13.64
CA ASP A 42 14.02 14.23 12.20
C ASP A 42 13.68 12.78 11.73
N ALA A 43 14.35 11.77 12.29
CA ALA A 43 14.00 10.36 12.05
C ALA A 43 12.62 9.99 12.62
N THR A 44 12.24 10.53 13.78
CA THR A 44 10.94 10.29 14.40
C THR A 44 9.82 10.96 13.60
N ASP A 45 10.00 12.21 13.19
CA ASP A 45 9.05 12.94 12.34
C ASP A 45 8.87 12.22 11.00
N THR A 46 9.97 11.75 10.41
CA THR A 46 9.92 10.91 9.20
C THR A 46 9.12 9.63 9.45
N ASN A 47 9.33 8.95 10.58
CA ASN A 47 8.60 7.72 10.91
C ASN A 47 7.11 7.96 11.23
N ILE A 48 6.76 9.09 11.85
CA ILE A 48 5.37 9.46 12.15
C ILE A 48 4.63 9.88 10.88
N LEU A 49 5.28 10.62 9.99
CA LEU A 49 4.74 10.90 8.66
C LEU A 49 4.61 9.62 7.81
N ASN A 50 5.49 8.65 8.03
CA ASN A 50 5.46 7.32 7.42
C ASN A 50 4.58 6.31 8.17
N LEU A 51 3.89 6.69 9.27
CA LEU A 51 2.71 5.96 9.77
C LEU A 51 1.56 6.22 8.80
N LEU A 52 1.82 5.80 7.56
CA LEU A 52 1.09 6.06 6.35
C LEU A 52 -0.09 5.12 6.38
N ILE A 53 -1.29 5.65 6.45
CA ILE A 53 -2.49 4.87 6.18
C ILE A 53 -2.32 4.31 4.76
N PRO A 54 -2.15 2.98 4.58
CA PRO A 54 -1.86 2.43 3.27
C PRO A 54 -2.97 2.78 2.28
N LEU A 55 -2.62 2.92 1.00
CA LEU A 55 -3.62 3.15 -0.05
C LEU A 55 -4.64 2.01 -0.06
N GLY A 56 -5.92 2.38 -0.13
CA GLY A 56 -7.05 1.45 -0.03
C GLY A 56 -7.54 1.19 1.40
N SER A 57 -6.90 1.76 2.43
CA SER A 57 -7.41 1.67 3.79
C SER A 57 -8.71 2.45 3.98
N ILE A 58 -9.56 1.94 4.85
CA ILE A 58 -10.79 2.59 5.28
C ILE A 58 -10.59 3.06 6.72
N ILE A 59 -10.99 4.30 7.00
CA ILE A 59 -11.02 4.86 8.35
C ILE A 59 -12.45 5.20 8.75
N GLU A 60 -12.73 5.14 10.04
CA GLU A 60 -13.95 5.71 10.62
C GLU A 60 -13.74 7.21 10.84
N ASP A 61 -14.66 8.04 10.34
CA ASP A 61 -14.61 9.50 10.47
C ASP A 61 -15.91 10.05 11.09
N ASN A 62 -16.11 9.77 12.37
CA ASN A 62 -17.35 10.13 13.09
C ASN A 62 -17.59 11.64 13.20
N LEU A 63 -16.56 12.45 13.03
CA LEU A 63 -16.63 13.91 13.14
C LEU A 63 -16.57 14.60 11.77
N ASN A 64 -16.45 13.85 10.67
CA ASN A 64 -16.34 14.37 9.31
C ASN A 64 -15.17 15.38 9.17
N ILE A 65 -14.00 15.01 9.70
CA ILE A 65 -12.77 15.83 9.71
C ILE A 65 -11.65 15.22 8.87
N ALA A 66 -11.89 14.10 8.19
CA ALA A 66 -10.89 13.47 7.34
C ALA A 66 -10.52 14.41 6.17
N PRO A 67 -9.22 14.61 5.89
CA PRO A 67 -8.77 15.47 4.81
C PRO A 67 -9.17 14.89 3.44
N THR A 68 -9.97 15.64 2.69
CA THR A 68 -10.46 15.28 1.33
C THR A 68 -9.36 15.16 0.29
N SER A 69 -8.15 15.61 0.60
CA SER A 69 -6.96 15.45 -0.25
C SER A 69 -6.42 14.02 -0.29
N ILE A 70 -6.71 13.22 0.74
CA ILE A 70 -6.21 11.82 0.85
C ILE A 70 -7.32 10.80 1.16
N PHE A 71 -8.48 11.25 1.64
CA PHE A 71 -9.66 10.41 1.86
C PHE A 71 -10.81 10.80 0.93
N LYS A 72 -11.61 9.78 0.58
CA LYS A 72 -12.84 9.93 -0.18
C LYS A 72 -13.93 9.14 0.53
N GLU A 73 -15.12 9.73 0.63
CA GLU A 73 -16.30 9.08 1.18
C GLU A 73 -16.62 7.77 0.45
N ALA A 74 -16.84 6.69 1.21
CA ALA A 74 -17.25 5.39 0.69
C ALA A 74 -18.78 5.34 0.48
N ASN A 75 -19.31 6.24 -0.34
CA ASN A 75 -20.74 6.45 -0.58
C ASN A 75 -21.25 5.86 -1.91
N ALA A 76 -20.54 4.86 -2.45
CA ALA A 76 -20.80 4.23 -3.75
C ALA A 76 -20.78 5.18 -4.96
N GLN A 77 -20.21 6.39 -4.82
CA GLN A 77 -20.02 7.26 -5.98
C GLN A 77 -18.91 6.75 -6.88
N SER A 78 -19.08 6.96 -8.19
CA SER A 78 -18.00 6.77 -9.15
C SER A 78 -16.86 7.75 -8.86
N ILE A 79 -15.63 7.24 -8.93
CA ILE A 79 -14.41 8.02 -8.75
C ILE A 79 -13.60 8.03 -10.04
N SER A 80 -12.91 9.14 -10.31
CA SER A 80 -12.11 9.28 -11.52
C SER A 80 -10.85 8.39 -11.45
N ARG A 81 -10.73 7.41 -12.35
CA ARG A 81 -9.55 6.54 -12.45
C ARG A 81 -8.28 7.29 -12.82
N THR A 82 -8.39 8.43 -13.51
CA THR A 82 -7.23 9.26 -13.85
C THR A 82 -6.72 10.03 -12.65
N THR A 83 -7.64 10.56 -11.83
CA THR A 83 -7.29 11.30 -10.61
C THR A 83 -6.74 10.35 -9.55
N PHE A 84 -7.33 9.15 -9.42
CA PHE A 84 -6.94 8.13 -8.44
C PHE A 84 -6.14 6.99 -9.07
N SER A 85 -5.22 7.31 -9.99
CA SER A 85 -4.50 6.31 -10.80
C SER A 85 -3.64 5.34 -9.97
N ILE A 86 -3.03 5.80 -8.88
CA ILE A 86 -2.22 4.95 -8.01
C ILE A 86 -3.10 3.91 -7.31
N LEU A 87 -4.23 4.34 -6.74
CA LEU A 87 -5.21 3.43 -6.14
C LEU A 87 -5.77 2.46 -7.18
N TRP A 88 -6.11 2.96 -8.37
CA TRP A 88 -6.60 2.14 -9.48
C TRP A 88 -5.59 1.06 -9.85
N ASN A 89 -4.31 1.40 -10.02
CA ASN A 89 -3.25 0.45 -10.40
C ASN A 89 -2.98 -0.65 -9.35
N LEU A 90 -3.37 -0.43 -8.09
CA LEU A 90 -3.28 -1.46 -7.05
C LEU A 90 -4.32 -2.55 -7.25
N VAL A 91 -5.54 -2.19 -7.65
CA VAL A 91 -6.66 -3.14 -7.81
C VAL A 91 -6.88 -3.61 -9.24
N HIS A 92 -6.40 -2.87 -10.24
CA HIS A 92 -6.60 -3.14 -11.66
C HIS A 92 -5.38 -3.80 -12.32
N LYS A 93 -5.67 -4.74 -13.23
CA LYS A 93 -4.74 -5.29 -14.22
C LYS A 93 -5.45 -5.48 -15.56
N THR A 94 -4.68 -5.81 -16.59
CA THR A 94 -5.20 -6.14 -17.93
C THR A 94 -4.90 -7.60 -18.27
N VAL A 95 -5.93 -8.29 -18.75
CA VAL A 95 -5.83 -9.64 -19.32
C VAL A 95 -5.21 -9.55 -20.70
N ALA A 96 -4.04 -10.17 -20.87
CA ALA A 96 -3.31 -10.23 -22.13
C ALA A 96 -3.89 -11.28 -23.09
N GLY A 97 -4.57 -12.30 -22.56
CA GLY A 97 -5.21 -13.34 -23.33
C GLY A 97 -5.70 -14.48 -22.46
N ILE A 98 -6.60 -15.30 -23.01
CA ILE A 98 -7.04 -16.56 -22.42
C ILE A 98 -6.58 -17.71 -23.32
N VAL A 99 -6.15 -18.81 -22.71
CA VAL A 99 -5.79 -20.06 -23.36
C VAL A 99 -6.83 -21.14 -23.00
N PRO A 100 -7.88 -21.32 -23.83
CA PRO A 100 -8.96 -22.27 -23.59
C PRO A 100 -8.49 -23.71 -23.33
N ALA A 101 -7.49 -24.17 -24.07
CA ALA A 101 -7.01 -25.56 -23.97
C ALA A 101 -6.47 -25.95 -22.57
N THR A 102 -6.19 -24.96 -21.73
CA THR A 102 -5.65 -25.14 -20.37
C THR A 102 -6.39 -24.33 -19.32
N ASP A 103 -7.48 -23.65 -19.70
CA ASP A 103 -8.24 -22.72 -18.85
C ASP A 103 -7.41 -21.60 -18.21
N ARG A 104 -6.30 -21.22 -18.84
CA ARG A 104 -5.35 -20.25 -18.26
C ARG A 104 -5.65 -18.85 -18.74
N ILE A 105 -5.68 -17.91 -17.80
CA ILE A 105 -5.82 -16.47 -18.05
C ILE A 105 -4.45 -15.84 -17.84
N THR A 106 -3.94 -15.15 -18.85
CA THR A 106 -2.63 -14.50 -18.81
C THR A 106 -2.77 -13.06 -18.32
N VAL A 107 -2.13 -12.75 -17.20
CA VAL A 107 -1.95 -11.40 -16.65
C VAL A 107 -0.52 -11.32 -16.13
N ASN A 108 0.35 -10.58 -16.82
CA ASN A 108 1.77 -10.55 -16.46
C ASN A 108 2.00 -9.93 -15.08
N VAL A 109 2.83 -10.59 -14.26
CA VAL A 109 3.20 -10.13 -12.91
C VAL A 109 1.97 -9.71 -12.10
N HIS A 110 0.96 -10.58 -12.04
CA HIS A 110 -0.33 -10.23 -11.44
C HIS A 110 -0.25 -10.08 -9.91
N GLY A 111 0.64 -10.80 -9.24
CA GLY A 111 0.76 -10.81 -7.78
C GLY A 111 -0.39 -11.51 -7.04
N PHE A 112 -1.38 -12.02 -7.79
CA PHE A 112 -2.51 -12.75 -7.23
C PHE A 112 -2.15 -14.03 -6.46
N THR A 113 -2.95 -14.34 -5.45
CA THR A 113 -2.82 -15.52 -4.60
C THR A 113 -3.99 -16.48 -4.78
N GLU A 114 -3.78 -17.73 -4.38
CA GLU A 114 -4.81 -18.77 -4.41
C GLU A 114 -6.06 -18.35 -3.61
N GLY A 115 -7.24 -18.48 -4.22
CA GLY A 115 -8.52 -18.14 -3.60
C GLY A 115 -8.83 -16.64 -3.55
N GLN A 116 -8.01 -15.78 -4.17
CA GLN A 116 -8.28 -14.35 -4.23
C GLN A 116 -9.50 -14.04 -5.11
N LEU A 117 -10.33 -13.11 -4.64
CA LEU A 117 -11.51 -12.62 -5.36
C LEU A 117 -11.10 -11.71 -6.52
N VAL A 118 -11.64 -11.99 -7.72
CA VAL A 118 -11.46 -11.18 -8.93
C VAL A 118 -12.77 -10.99 -9.69
N LYS A 119 -12.84 -9.91 -10.47
CA LYS A 119 -13.95 -9.62 -11.40
C LYS A 119 -13.41 -9.13 -12.73
N PHE A 120 -14.12 -9.47 -13.81
CA PHE A 120 -13.79 -9.07 -15.17
C PHE A 120 -14.76 -7.99 -15.68
N ALA A 121 -14.25 -7.07 -16.50
CA ALA A 121 -15.04 -6.02 -17.15
C ALA A 121 -15.68 -6.48 -18.47
N PHE A 122 -15.50 -7.74 -18.86
CA PHE A 122 -15.92 -8.26 -20.15
C PHE A 122 -16.67 -9.59 -20.00
N THR A 123 -17.53 -9.88 -20.98
CA THR A 123 -18.24 -11.15 -21.12
C THR A 123 -17.75 -11.85 -22.37
N GLY A 124 -17.40 -13.14 -22.26
CA GLY A 124 -16.87 -13.94 -23.35
C GLY A 124 -15.95 -15.05 -22.85
N GLY A 125 -15.75 -16.09 -23.65
CA GLY A 125 -14.83 -17.18 -23.29
C GLY A 125 -15.20 -17.96 -22.03
N GLY A 126 -16.47 -18.01 -21.65
CA GLY A 126 -16.93 -18.63 -20.40
C GLY A 126 -16.97 -17.68 -19.19
N ILE A 127 -16.49 -16.45 -19.35
CA ILE A 127 -16.52 -15.40 -18.33
C ILE A 127 -17.75 -14.51 -18.54
N THR A 128 -18.41 -14.15 -17.44
CA THR A 128 -19.47 -13.16 -17.38
C THR A 128 -18.96 -11.94 -16.63
N ALA A 129 -19.13 -10.75 -17.21
CA ALA A 129 -18.70 -9.50 -16.59
C ALA A 129 -19.36 -9.29 -15.22
N LEU A 130 -18.63 -8.66 -14.30
CA LEU A 130 -19.08 -8.26 -12.95
C LEU A 130 -19.46 -9.42 -12.01
N VAL A 131 -19.30 -10.67 -12.44
CA VAL A 131 -19.46 -11.87 -11.59
C VAL A 131 -18.20 -12.10 -10.78
N ASN A 132 -18.38 -12.54 -9.54
CA ASN A 132 -17.30 -12.95 -8.63
C ASN A 132 -16.65 -14.26 -9.11
N TYR A 133 -15.34 -14.23 -9.29
CA TYR A 133 -14.52 -15.42 -9.54
C TYR A 133 -13.38 -15.49 -8.53
N TYR A 134 -12.82 -16.68 -8.34
CA TYR A 134 -11.72 -16.93 -7.43
C TYR A 134 -10.51 -17.47 -8.18
N VAL A 135 -9.34 -16.92 -7.88
CA VAL A 135 -8.07 -17.33 -8.49
C VAL A 135 -7.69 -18.75 -8.06
N ARG A 136 -7.26 -19.57 -9.02
CA ARG A 136 -6.83 -20.96 -8.84
C ARG A 136 -5.50 -21.21 -9.53
N ASN A 137 -4.64 -21.98 -8.88
CA ASN A 137 -3.33 -22.41 -9.36
C ASN A 137 -2.44 -21.28 -9.94
N PRO A 138 -2.34 -20.10 -9.29
CA PRO A 138 -1.60 -18.97 -9.85
C PRO A 138 -0.11 -19.30 -10.05
N THR A 139 0.45 -18.78 -11.14
CA THR A 139 1.87 -18.67 -11.38
C THR A 139 2.27 -17.19 -11.29
N THR A 140 3.39 -16.79 -11.88
CA THR A 140 3.76 -15.36 -11.94
C THR A 140 2.92 -14.59 -12.96
N ASN A 141 2.51 -15.24 -14.05
CA ASN A 141 1.95 -14.58 -15.24
C ASN A 141 0.60 -15.15 -15.67
N ASP A 142 0.15 -16.24 -15.06
CA ASP A 142 -1.12 -16.85 -15.39
C ASP A 142 -1.78 -17.49 -14.18
N PHE A 143 -3.09 -17.70 -14.30
CA PHE A 143 -3.89 -18.39 -13.31
C PHE A 143 -5.09 -19.04 -13.99
N GLN A 144 -5.81 -19.89 -13.25
CA GLN A 144 -7.13 -20.41 -13.60
C GLN A 144 -8.16 -19.76 -12.67
N ILE A 145 -9.45 -19.92 -12.95
CA ILE A 145 -10.52 -19.37 -12.08
C ILE A 145 -11.57 -20.41 -11.73
N SER A 146 -12.32 -20.15 -10.66
CA SER A 146 -13.46 -20.95 -10.21
C SER A 146 -14.59 -20.03 -9.68
N LEU A 147 -15.79 -20.59 -9.52
CA LEU A 147 -16.95 -19.87 -8.94
C LEU A 147 -16.94 -19.81 -7.41
N THR A 148 -16.10 -20.62 -6.76
CA THR A 148 -15.90 -20.62 -5.30
C THR A 148 -14.40 -20.69 -4.97
N ALA A 149 -13.99 -20.24 -3.79
CA ALA A 149 -12.57 -20.10 -3.42
C ALA A 149 -11.73 -21.38 -3.60
N THR A 150 -12.34 -22.55 -3.45
CA THR A 150 -11.69 -23.88 -3.59
C THR A 150 -12.41 -24.79 -4.60
N GLY A 151 -13.22 -24.21 -5.48
CA GLY A 151 -14.02 -24.94 -6.44
C GLY A 151 -13.24 -25.53 -7.62
N SER A 152 -13.96 -26.28 -8.45
CA SER A 152 -13.44 -26.76 -9.73
C SER A 152 -13.06 -25.61 -10.66
N ILE A 153 -12.07 -25.86 -11.50
CA ILE A 153 -11.66 -24.93 -12.56
C ILE A 153 -12.83 -24.68 -13.51
N LEU A 154 -13.06 -23.41 -13.84
CA LEU A 154 -14.03 -22.99 -14.84
C LEU A 154 -13.48 -23.29 -16.24
N ASP A 155 -14.30 -23.94 -17.06
CA ASP A 155 -14.00 -24.20 -18.47
C ASP A 155 -14.06 -22.89 -19.28
N LEU A 156 -12.93 -22.53 -19.89
CA LEU A 156 -12.79 -21.32 -20.71
C LEU A 156 -12.86 -21.68 -22.19
N THR A 157 -13.69 -20.97 -22.95
CA THR A 157 -14.11 -21.44 -24.28
C THR A 157 -13.51 -20.65 -25.45
N SER A 158 -12.95 -19.47 -25.21
CA SER A 158 -12.29 -18.65 -26.24
C SER A 158 -11.30 -17.65 -25.63
N SER A 159 -10.37 -17.16 -26.44
CA SER A 159 -9.46 -16.11 -26.00
C SER A 159 -10.20 -14.78 -25.81
N GLN A 160 -9.89 -14.05 -24.74
CA GLN A 160 -10.42 -12.71 -24.48
C GLN A 160 -9.31 -11.81 -23.94
N THR A 161 -9.49 -10.50 -24.11
CA THR A 161 -8.67 -9.45 -23.53
C THR A 161 -9.56 -8.42 -22.87
N GLY A 162 -9.09 -7.78 -21.80
CA GLY A 162 -9.84 -6.73 -21.14
C GLY A 162 -9.37 -6.51 -19.71
N ASP A 163 -10.16 -5.76 -18.95
CA ASP A 163 -9.79 -5.37 -17.59
C ASP A 163 -10.25 -6.39 -16.55
N ILE A 164 -9.43 -6.53 -15.51
CA ILE A 164 -9.70 -7.32 -14.32
C ILE A 164 -9.41 -6.48 -13.08
N ILE A 165 -10.24 -6.62 -12.05
CA ILE A 165 -10.02 -6.03 -10.73
C ILE A 165 -9.99 -7.10 -9.64
N THR A 166 -9.31 -6.79 -8.53
CA THR A 166 -9.15 -7.70 -7.39
C THR A 166 -9.67 -7.11 -6.08
N ASN A 167 -10.10 -7.96 -5.16
CA ASN A 167 -10.49 -7.59 -3.78
C ASN A 167 -11.63 -6.54 -3.73
N VAL A 168 -12.45 -6.46 -4.77
CA VAL A 168 -13.61 -5.58 -4.82
C VAL A 168 -14.87 -6.44 -4.85
N GLU A 169 -15.67 -6.36 -3.79
CA GLU A 169 -17.01 -6.98 -3.76
C GLU A 169 -18.02 -6.19 -4.62
N TYR A 170 -17.77 -4.89 -4.80
CA TYR A 170 -18.56 -3.98 -5.64
C TYR A 170 -18.04 -3.94 -7.10
N GLY A 171 -18.73 -3.23 -7.99
CA GLY A 171 -18.38 -3.15 -9.41
C GLY A 171 -17.12 -2.32 -9.70
N PHE A 172 -16.96 -1.93 -10.96
CA PHE A 172 -15.78 -1.23 -11.47
C PHE A 172 -15.76 0.28 -11.15
N GLY A 173 -16.72 0.77 -10.36
CA GLY A 173 -16.85 2.17 -9.97
C GLY A 173 -17.18 3.12 -11.13
N ASP A 174 -17.73 2.59 -12.22
CA ASP A 174 -18.18 3.32 -13.42
C ASP A 174 -19.71 3.49 -13.48
N GLY A 175 -20.41 3.14 -12.39
CA GLY A 175 -21.87 3.17 -12.31
C GLY A 175 -22.54 1.92 -12.87
N SER A 176 -21.79 0.86 -13.20
CA SER A 176 -22.33 -0.40 -13.70
C SER A 176 -22.81 -1.36 -12.60
N ASP A 177 -23.02 -0.90 -11.36
CA ASP A 177 -23.44 -1.79 -10.28
C ASP A 177 -24.82 -2.37 -10.60
N TYR A 178 -24.89 -3.70 -10.65
CA TYR A 178 -26.16 -4.42 -10.71
C TYR A 178 -26.91 -4.23 -9.38
N VAL A 179 -28.22 -3.97 -9.51
CA VAL A 179 -29.23 -4.01 -8.44
C VAL A 179 -29.12 -5.28 -7.61
#